data_AF-A0A6B2TH19-F1
#
_entry.id   AF-A0A6B2TH19-F1
#
_cell.length_a   1.000
_cell.length_b   1.000
_cell.length_c   1.000
_cell.angle_alpha   90.00
_cell.angle_beta   90.00
_cell.angle_gamma   90.00
#
_symmetry.space_group_name_H-M   'P 1'
#
loop_
_entity.id
_entity.type
_entity.pdbx_description
1 polymer ?
#
loop_
_entity_poly.entity_id
_entity_poly.type
_entity_poly.pdbx_seq_one_letter_code
_entity_poly.pdbx_strand_id
1 'polypeptide(L)'
;LADRRRRRGADGAPGPIAPGTVFIQLDGVGHDVLTSAVERGLMPTVGRWLGEAGDTGHTGAATHRLTPWRTDWSSQTGASQLGILHGSNHDVPAFRWYEKDTGEVMVSNRPASAVELQRRAVERTGDGGLLTVDGASRGNLFSGGAEQLALVLSVAARRGKENRSRAGYFAYFSDPANAVRTALSFVAEVFREIGESTGARFRRRRPRVGRGGLYPFIRAFATVVERDVVVAAVIGDMLAGRSAVYADLVAYDEVAHHSGPTGKDVDKVLRRLDRSLALLDQVADHAPRAYRIVVLSDHGQSPGETFRARYGLTLGDLVRAGCGLPVPRKAQRTHSGAEARA
;
A
#
# COMPACT_ATOMS: atom_id res chain seq x y z
N LEU A 1 51.74 31.10 11.54
CA LEU A 1 51.43 30.22 12.68
C LEU A 1 49.92 30.34 12.90
N ALA A 2 49.04 29.41 12.56
CA ALA A 2 49.14 27.97 12.65
C ALA A 2 48.41 27.28 11.49
N ASP A 3 49.12 26.36 10.89
CA ASP A 3 48.65 25.38 9.93
C ASP A 3 47.99 24.23 10.72
N ARG A 4 46.66 24.09 10.65
CA ARG A 4 45.95 22.92 11.19
C ARG A 4 45.54 22.01 10.05
N ARG A 5 46.51 21.17 9.69
CA ARG A 5 46.40 19.88 8.98
C ARG A 5 45.00 19.25 9.10
N ARG A 6 44.25 19.32 7.99
CA ARG A 6 43.26 18.30 7.63
C ARG A 6 43.99 16.96 7.55
N ARG A 7 43.76 16.09 8.53
CA ARG A 7 43.97 14.65 8.34
C ARG A 7 42.94 14.18 7.30
N ARG A 8 43.33 14.21 6.03
CA ARG A 8 42.80 13.30 5.02
C ARG A 8 43.20 11.91 5.48
N GLY A 9 42.25 11.17 6.05
CA GLY A 9 42.35 9.72 6.12
C GLY A 9 42.32 9.22 4.68
N ALA A 10 43.43 8.61 4.27
CA ALA A 10 43.59 7.94 3.01
C ALA A 10 42.92 6.56 3.08
N ASP A 11 42.35 6.16 1.95
CA ASP A 11 42.37 4.81 1.41
C ASP A 11 41.52 3.73 2.11
N GLY A 12 40.22 3.85 1.85
CA GLY A 12 39.43 2.71 1.40
C GLY A 12 38.55 3.19 0.26
N ALA A 13 39.02 3.07 -1.00
CA ALA A 13 38.12 3.22 -2.13
C ALA A 13 36.98 2.22 -1.91
N PRO A 14 35.71 2.65 -1.77
CA PRO A 14 34.64 1.69 -1.63
C PRO A 14 34.68 0.81 -2.88
N GLY A 15 34.83 -0.50 -2.70
CA GLY A 15 34.61 -1.47 -3.76
C GLY A 15 33.25 -1.22 -4.42
N PRO A 16 32.98 -1.79 -5.61
CA PRO A 16 31.76 -1.49 -6.35
C PRO A 16 30.55 -1.57 -5.43
N ILE A 17 29.90 -0.42 -5.21
CA ILE A 17 28.73 -0.31 -4.35
C ILE A 17 27.66 -1.17 -5.00
N ALA A 18 27.24 -2.24 -4.32
CA ALA A 18 26.17 -3.09 -4.80
C ALA A 18 24.93 -2.22 -5.12
N PRO A 19 24.20 -2.50 -6.22
CA PRO A 19 22.99 -1.75 -6.54
C PRO A 19 22.03 -1.73 -5.36
N GLY A 20 21.43 -0.57 -5.10
CA GLY A 20 20.34 -0.45 -4.14
C GLY A 20 19.08 -1.11 -4.68
N THR A 21 18.10 -1.34 -3.82
CA THR A 21 16.80 -1.91 -4.24
C THR A 21 15.65 -1.02 -3.83
N VAL A 22 14.76 -0.70 -4.78
CA VAL A 22 13.52 0.03 -4.54
C VAL A 22 12.35 -0.95 -4.72
N PHE A 23 11.70 -1.29 -3.62
CA PHE A 23 10.52 -2.13 -3.58
C PHE A 23 9.27 -1.24 -3.63
N ILE A 24 8.48 -1.37 -4.68
CA ILE A 24 7.21 -0.67 -4.85
C ILE A 24 6.07 -1.69 -4.74
N GLN A 25 5.33 -1.63 -3.65
CA GLN A 25 4.11 -2.39 -3.45
C GLN A 25 2.94 -1.65 -4.11
N LEU A 26 2.26 -2.33 -5.05
CA LEU A 26 0.96 -1.94 -5.57
C LEU A 26 -0.12 -2.67 -4.79
N ASP A 27 -0.64 -2.03 -3.74
CA ASP A 27 -1.62 -2.61 -2.83
C ASP A 27 -2.85 -3.15 -3.59
N GLY A 28 -3.17 -4.42 -3.36
CA GLY A 28 -4.35 -5.09 -3.93
C GLY A 28 -4.30 -5.37 -5.45
N VAL A 29 -3.23 -5.01 -6.16
CA VAL A 29 -3.08 -5.27 -7.60
C VAL A 29 -2.63 -6.70 -7.85
N GLY A 30 -3.60 -7.62 -7.92
CA GLY A 30 -3.35 -9.03 -8.22
C GLY A 30 -2.72 -9.28 -9.61
N HIS A 31 -2.09 -10.44 -9.77
CA HIS A 31 -1.40 -10.85 -11.00
C HIS A 31 -2.24 -10.67 -12.28
N ASP A 32 -3.48 -11.17 -12.26
CA ASP A 32 -4.34 -11.14 -13.45
C ASP A 32 -4.83 -9.71 -13.76
N VAL A 33 -4.97 -8.88 -12.72
CA VAL A 33 -5.28 -7.44 -12.89
C VAL A 33 -4.11 -6.74 -13.55
N LEU A 34 -2.87 -6.97 -13.09
CA LEU A 34 -1.67 -6.36 -13.68
C LEU A 34 -1.51 -6.80 -15.14
N THR A 35 -1.61 -8.10 -15.41
CA THR A 35 -1.50 -8.68 -16.76
C THR A 35 -2.55 -8.05 -17.69
N SER A 36 -3.82 -8.06 -17.28
CA SER A 36 -4.89 -7.43 -18.07
C SER A 36 -4.68 -5.93 -18.27
N ALA A 37 -4.15 -5.22 -17.27
CA ALA A 37 -3.87 -3.79 -17.39
C ALA A 37 -2.76 -3.49 -18.40
N VAL A 38 -1.74 -4.33 -18.45
CA VAL A 38 -0.64 -4.25 -19.43
C VAL A 38 -1.16 -4.55 -20.83
N GLU A 39 -1.88 -5.66 -21.03
CA GLU A 39 -2.51 -6.03 -22.31
C GLU A 39 -3.42 -4.94 -22.87
N ARG A 40 -4.12 -4.22 -21.98
CA ARG A 40 -5.02 -3.11 -22.34
C ARG A 40 -4.30 -1.77 -22.53
N GLY A 41 -2.97 -1.74 -22.47
CA GLY A 41 -2.14 -0.54 -22.62
C GLY A 41 -2.34 0.49 -21.50
N LEU A 42 -2.81 0.08 -20.32
CA LEU A 42 -3.01 0.99 -19.18
C LEU A 42 -1.70 1.28 -18.44
N MET A 43 -0.75 0.36 -18.50
CA MET A 43 0.52 0.41 -17.79
C MET A 43 1.71 0.26 -18.75
N PRO A 44 1.97 1.26 -19.62
CA PRO A 44 3.00 1.18 -20.65
C PRO A 44 4.42 1.05 -20.10
N THR A 45 4.72 1.54 -18.89
CA THR A 45 6.03 1.36 -18.24
C THR A 45 6.23 -0.10 -17.88
N VAL A 46 5.25 -0.72 -17.24
CA VAL A 46 5.29 -2.15 -16.91
C VAL A 46 5.33 -3.00 -18.19
N GLY A 47 4.53 -2.66 -19.20
CA GLY A 47 4.58 -3.35 -20.50
C GLY A 47 5.96 -3.31 -21.14
N ARG A 48 6.62 -2.15 -21.13
CA ARG A 48 8.02 -2.02 -21.59
C ARG A 48 8.96 -2.90 -20.79
N TRP A 49 8.87 -2.90 -19.46
CA TRP A 49 9.71 -3.73 -18.60
C TRP A 49 9.56 -5.22 -18.86
N LEU A 50 8.35 -5.67 -19.23
CA LEU A 50 8.06 -7.06 -19.60
C LEU A 50 8.38 -7.40 -21.07
N GLY A 51 8.83 -6.43 -21.87
CA GLY A 51 9.14 -6.62 -23.28
C GLY A 51 7.91 -6.70 -24.19
N GLU A 52 6.75 -6.19 -23.75
CA GLU A 52 5.57 -6.11 -24.60
C GLU A 52 5.69 -4.93 -25.58
N ALA A 53 5.55 -5.23 -26.87
CA ALA A 53 5.52 -4.22 -27.92
C ALA A 53 4.16 -3.50 -27.88
N GLY A 54 4.08 -2.38 -27.18
CA GLY A 54 2.91 -1.49 -27.28
C GLY A 54 2.82 -0.82 -28.67
N ASP A 55 1.74 -0.08 -28.91
CA ASP A 55 1.50 0.74 -30.13
C ASP A 55 2.63 1.74 -30.47
N THR A 56 3.60 1.92 -29.57
CA THR A 56 4.75 2.82 -29.71
C THR A 56 5.98 2.17 -30.36
N GLY A 57 5.91 0.89 -30.78
CA GLY A 57 6.96 0.24 -31.57
C GLY A 57 8.26 -0.05 -30.81
N HIS A 58 8.21 -0.20 -29.49
CA HIS A 58 9.39 -0.55 -28.69
C HIS A 58 9.85 -1.98 -28.98
N THR A 59 11.12 -2.13 -29.38
CA THR A 59 11.78 -3.41 -29.75
C THR A 59 12.87 -3.82 -28.76
N GLY A 60 12.84 -3.30 -27.53
CA GLY A 60 13.82 -3.60 -26.49
C GLY A 60 13.62 -4.99 -25.86
N ALA A 61 14.71 -5.57 -25.35
CA ALA A 61 14.65 -6.80 -24.57
C ALA A 61 13.95 -6.56 -23.21
N ALA A 62 13.19 -7.55 -22.73
CA ALA A 62 12.57 -7.49 -21.42
C ALA A 62 13.63 -7.29 -20.32
N THR A 63 13.41 -6.32 -19.44
CA THR A 63 14.32 -6.02 -18.31
C THR A 63 13.84 -6.63 -17.00
N HIS A 64 12.56 -6.99 -16.91
CA HIS A 64 11.93 -7.56 -15.73
C HIS A 64 11.20 -8.86 -16.07
N ARG A 65 10.92 -9.65 -15.04
CA ARG A 65 10.11 -10.87 -15.12
C ARG A 65 8.93 -10.76 -14.19
N LEU A 66 7.72 -10.98 -14.71
CA LEU A 66 6.52 -11.15 -13.89
C LEU A 66 6.50 -12.56 -13.30
N THR A 67 6.40 -12.67 -11.97
CA THR A 67 6.31 -13.95 -11.27
C THR A 67 5.06 -13.96 -10.40
N PRO A 68 4.09 -14.86 -10.62
CA PRO A 68 2.95 -15.00 -9.74
C PRO A 68 3.39 -15.59 -8.40
N TRP A 69 2.75 -15.14 -7.32
CA TRP A 69 2.90 -15.74 -6.00
C TRP A 69 1.53 -15.85 -5.34
N ARG A 70 1.41 -16.78 -4.38
CA ARG A 70 0.19 -17.00 -3.61
C ARG A 70 0.44 -16.50 -2.20
N THR A 71 -0.45 -15.67 -1.71
CA THR A 71 -0.49 -15.33 -0.29
C THR A 71 -0.80 -16.60 0.51
N ASP A 72 -0.51 -16.55 1.81
CA ASP A 72 -1.06 -17.53 2.73
C ASP A 72 -2.58 -17.34 2.88
N TRP A 73 -3.16 -18.00 3.90
CA TRP A 73 -4.57 -17.88 4.21
C TRP A 73 -5.00 -16.43 4.51
N SER A 74 -4.09 -15.61 5.05
CA SER A 74 -4.34 -14.22 5.43
C SER A 74 -3.89 -13.29 4.30
N SER A 75 -4.69 -13.25 3.23
CA SER A 75 -4.43 -12.42 2.04
C SER A 75 -4.70 -10.92 2.29
N GLN A 76 -3.96 -10.31 3.20
CA GLN A 76 -4.21 -8.96 3.72
C GLN A 76 -2.91 -8.22 3.99
N THR A 77 -2.90 -6.91 3.77
CA THR A 77 -1.74 -6.02 3.88
C THR A 77 -0.91 -6.25 5.15
N GLY A 78 -1.57 -6.38 6.31
CA GLY A 78 -0.88 -6.59 7.58
C GLY A 78 -0.08 -7.90 7.66
N ALA A 79 -0.64 -9.01 7.20
CA ALA A 79 0.06 -10.29 7.21
C ALA A 79 1.14 -10.32 6.12
N SER A 80 0.81 -9.88 4.90
CA SER A 80 1.75 -9.85 3.78
C SER A 80 2.95 -8.94 4.03
N GLN A 81 2.74 -7.68 4.45
CA GLN A 81 3.84 -6.75 4.74
C GLN A 81 4.73 -7.24 5.87
N LEU A 82 4.17 -7.87 6.92
CA LEU A 82 4.98 -8.42 8.01
C LEU A 82 5.86 -9.57 7.51
N GLY A 83 5.31 -10.45 6.68
CA GLY A 83 6.06 -11.52 6.02
C GLY A 83 7.18 -11.00 5.12
N ILE A 84 6.89 -9.99 4.28
CA ILE A 84 7.84 -9.40 3.34
C ILE A 84 8.96 -8.63 4.07
N LEU A 85 8.60 -7.80 5.05
CA LEU A 85 9.53 -6.88 5.69
C LEU A 85 10.29 -7.52 6.85
N HIS A 86 9.73 -8.53 7.53
CA HIS A 86 10.33 -9.12 8.73
C HIS A 86 10.58 -10.63 8.60
N GLY A 87 10.24 -11.24 7.46
CA GLY A 87 10.46 -12.66 7.21
C GLY A 87 9.50 -13.60 7.95
N SER A 88 8.52 -13.07 8.68
CA SER A 88 7.50 -13.88 9.34
C SER A 88 6.18 -13.14 9.52
N ASN A 89 5.08 -13.81 9.19
CA ASN A 89 3.72 -13.37 9.48
C ASN A 89 3.01 -14.35 10.43
N HIS A 90 3.78 -15.10 11.23
CA HIS A 90 3.26 -16.12 12.11
C HIS A 90 2.23 -15.56 13.10
N ASP A 91 1.14 -16.30 13.28
CA ASP A 91 0.05 -15.96 14.20
C ASP A 91 -0.62 -14.61 13.89
N VAL A 92 -0.71 -14.28 12.59
CA VAL A 92 -1.49 -13.14 12.09
C VAL A 92 -2.65 -13.66 11.21
N PRO A 93 -3.73 -14.19 11.84
CA PRO A 93 -4.76 -14.94 11.12
C PRO A 93 -5.72 -14.06 10.30
N ALA A 94 -5.79 -12.76 10.60
CA ALA A 94 -6.70 -11.81 9.96
C ALA A 94 -6.29 -10.36 10.25
N PHE A 95 -7.03 -9.42 9.68
CA PHE A 95 -6.81 -7.98 9.81
C PHE A 95 -7.26 -7.51 11.19
N ARG A 96 -8.26 -8.21 11.72
CA ARG A 96 -8.81 -8.02 13.05
C ARG A 96 -9.11 -9.38 13.65
N TRP A 97 -8.53 -9.66 14.81
CA TRP A 97 -8.78 -10.89 15.55
C TRP A 97 -8.83 -10.61 17.05
N TYR A 98 -9.30 -11.60 17.80
CA TYR A 98 -9.34 -11.56 19.26
C TYR A 98 -8.24 -12.47 19.79
N GLU A 99 -7.34 -11.91 20.61
CA GLU A 99 -6.33 -12.68 21.33
C GLU A 99 -6.92 -13.16 22.65
N LYS A 100 -6.95 -14.48 22.83
CA LYS A 100 -7.54 -15.10 24.02
C LYS A 100 -6.67 -14.89 25.25
N ASP A 101 -5.35 -14.92 25.09
CA ASP A 101 -4.40 -14.83 26.20
C ASP A 101 -4.39 -13.44 26.84
N THR A 102 -4.50 -12.39 26.03
CA THR A 102 -4.55 -10.99 26.49
C THR A 102 -5.96 -10.47 26.68
N GLY A 103 -6.95 -11.13 26.07
CA GLY A 103 -8.34 -10.67 26.04
C GLY A 103 -8.54 -9.44 25.16
N GLU A 104 -7.60 -9.13 24.26
CA GLU A 104 -7.61 -7.91 23.45
C GLU A 104 -8.03 -8.17 22.00
N VAL A 105 -8.58 -7.11 21.36
CA VAL A 105 -8.87 -7.12 19.93
C VAL A 105 -7.72 -6.48 19.17
N MET A 106 -6.93 -7.32 18.50
CA MET A 106 -5.88 -6.89 17.59
C MET A 106 -6.47 -6.37 16.29
N VAL A 107 -5.88 -5.29 15.76
CA VAL A 107 -6.21 -4.77 14.43
C VAL A 107 -4.93 -4.30 13.76
N SER A 108 -4.60 -4.84 12.59
CA SER A 108 -3.31 -4.61 11.92
C SER A 108 -3.04 -3.13 11.63
N ASN A 109 -4.09 -2.32 11.41
CA ASN A 109 -3.98 -0.88 11.20
C ASN A 109 -4.09 -0.03 12.50
N ARG A 110 -3.92 -0.63 13.67
CA ARG A 110 -3.73 0.13 14.91
C ARG A 110 -2.25 0.28 15.18
N PRO A 111 -1.76 1.51 15.42
CA PRO A 111 -0.35 1.72 15.73
C PRO A 111 0.20 0.82 16.84
N ALA A 112 -0.56 0.63 17.93
CA ALA A 112 -0.16 -0.24 19.04
C ALA A 112 -0.02 -1.72 18.61
N SER A 113 -1.02 -2.25 17.89
CA SER A 113 -0.97 -3.61 17.34
C SER A 113 0.17 -3.77 16.33
N ALA A 114 0.42 -2.77 15.48
CA ALA A 114 1.51 -2.83 14.50
C ALA A 114 2.89 -2.86 15.16
N VAL A 115 3.09 -2.14 16.28
CA VAL A 115 4.32 -2.24 17.09
C VAL A 115 4.48 -3.63 17.67
N GLU A 116 3.42 -4.19 18.23
CA GLU A 116 3.46 -5.51 18.86
C GLU A 116 3.72 -6.63 17.83
N LEU A 117 3.04 -6.57 16.69
CA LEU A 117 3.26 -7.50 15.58
C LEU A 117 4.70 -7.44 15.06
N GLN A 118 5.25 -6.23 14.91
CA GLN A 118 6.65 -6.07 14.53
C GLN A 118 7.60 -6.67 15.57
N ARG A 119 7.35 -6.44 16.86
CA ARG A 119 8.16 -7.01 17.95
C ARG A 119 8.17 -8.54 17.89
N ARG A 120 7.00 -9.17 17.72
CA ARG A 120 6.86 -10.63 17.61
C ARG A 120 7.60 -11.20 16.40
N ALA A 121 7.53 -10.53 15.25
CA ALA A 121 8.22 -10.96 14.05
C ALA A 121 9.75 -10.92 14.24
N VAL A 122 10.28 -9.81 14.78
CA VAL A 122 11.71 -9.65 15.09
C VAL A 122 12.20 -10.70 16.09
N GLU A 123 11.44 -10.96 17.16
CA GLU A 123 11.79 -11.99 18.15
C GLU A 123 11.83 -13.39 17.55
N ARG A 124 10.92 -13.67 16.61
CA ARG A 124 10.84 -14.97 15.94
C ARG A 124 11.96 -15.19 14.93
N THR A 125 12.31 -14.16 14.16
CA THR A 125 13.33 -14.30 13.11
C THR A 125 14.74 -14.02 13.59
N GLY A 126 14.88 -13.29 14.70
CA GLY A 126 16.17 -12.77 15.16
C GLY A 126 16.74 -11.66 14.28
N ASP A 127 15.92 -11.11 13.37
CA ASP A 127 16.31 -10.08 12.40
C ASP A 127 15.44 -8.83 12.58
N GLY A 128 16.04 -7.64 12.48
CA GLY A 128 15.34 -6.35 12.58
C GLY A 128 14.43 -6.03 11.40
N GLY A 129 14.58 -6.76 10.28
CA GLY A 129 13.80 -6.63 9.06
C GLY A 129 14.63 -6.19 7.85
N LEU A 130 14.02 -6.30 6.67
CA LEU A 130 14.59 -6.03 5.34
C LEU A 130 15.30 -4.67 5.21
N LEU A 131 14.87 -3.67 5.98
CA LEU A 131 15.29 -2.27 5.88
C LEU A 131 16.19 -1.83 7.04
N THR A 132 16.71 -2.78 7.83
CA THR A 132 17.55 -2.50 9.00
C THR A 132 18.86 -1.79 8.64
N VAL A 133 19.44 -2.10 7.48
CA VAL A 133 20.76 -1.57 7.07
C VAL A 133 20.58 -0.47 6.02
N ASP A 134 20.61 0.79 6.46
CA ASP A 134 20.49 1.98 5.58
C ASP A 134 19.18 2.00 4.74
N GLY A 135 18.10 1.46 5.32
CA GLY A 135 16.81 1.36 4.65
C GLY A 135 15.84 2.51 4.95
N ALA A 136 14.84 2.67 4.08
CA ALA A 136 13.73 3.61 4.24
C ALA A 136 12.36 2.94 4.01
N SER A 137 11.39 3.26 4.87
CA SER A 137 10.01 2.75 4.82
C SER A 137 9.03 3.91 4.64
N ARG A 138 8.23 3.85 3.56
CA ARG A 138 7.31 4.92 3.11
C ARG A 138 5.89 4.38 2.88
N GLY A 139 4.90 4.89 3.62
CA GLY A 139 3.49 4.50 3.45
C GLY A 139 3.09 3.15 4.05
N ASN A 140 4.00 2.47 4.75
CA ASN A 140 3.78 1.08 5.19
C ASN A 140 3.16 0.97 6.59
N LEU A 141 2.60 -0.20 6.92
CA LEU A 141 2.18 -0.51 8.29
C LEU A 141 3.38 -0.69 9.24
N PHE A 142 4.42 -1.37 8.76
CA PHE A 142 5.62 -1.72 9.51
C PHE A 142 6.85 -0.95 9.04
N SER A 143 7.80 -0.74 9.95
CA SER A 143 9.04 -0.04 9.62
C SER A 143 10.02 -0.88 8.78
N GLY A 144 9.88 -2.21 8.81
CA GLY A 144 10.88 -3.13 8.25
C GLY A 144 12.28 -2.99 8.86
N GLY A 145 12.42 -2.36 10.04
CA GLY A 145 13.72 -2.05 10.64
C GLY A 145 14.29 -0.69 10.22
N ALA A 146 13.64 0.05 9.33
CA ALA A 146 14.13 1.35 8.85
C ALA A 146 14.17 2.43 9.94
N GLU A 147 15.24 3.20 9.98
CA GLU A 147 15.31 4.45 10.75
C GLU A 147 14.56 5.60 10.06
N GLN A 148 14.53 5.58 8.73
CA GLN A 148 13.88 6.60 7.91
C GLN A 148 12.44 6.24 7.60
N LEU A 149 11.52 7.06 8.12
CA LEU A 149 10.11 6.71 8.20
C LEU A 149 9.28 7.91 7.73
N ALA A 150 8.45 7.71 6.71
CA ALA A 150 7.36 8.62 6.39
C ALA A 150 6.08 7.81 6.24
N LEU A 151 4.99 8.28 6.84
CA LEU A 151 3.69 7.59 6.79
C LEU A 151 3.73 6.13 7.29
N VAL A 152 4.60 5.83 8.27
CA VAL A 152 4.68 4.48 8.85
C VAL A 152 3.83 4.37 10.11
N LEU A 153 2.89 3.44 10.11
CA LEU A 153 1.83 3.37 11.12
C LEU A 153 2.31 2.92 12.51
N SER A 154 3.15 1.87 12.59
CA SER A 154 3.72 1.37 13.85
C SER A 154 4.44 2.47 14.65
N VAL A 155 5.05 3.43 13.97
CA VAL A 155 5.81 4.51 14.63
C VAL A 155 4.88 5.55 15.27
N ALA A 156 3.63 5.65 14.82
CA ALA A 156 2.65 6.57 15.38
C ALA A 156 2.26 6.24 16.84
N ALA A 157 2.43 4.99 17.29
CA ALA A 157 2.17 4.58 18.67
C ALA A 157 3.31 4.94 19.64
N ARG A 158 4.54 5.06 19.16
CA ARG A 158 5.74 5.25 20.01
C ARG A 158 6.04 6.71 20.37
N ARG A 159 5.33 7.70 19.84
CA ARG A 159 5.74 9.12 19.91
C ARG A 159 4.83 10.00 20.79
N GLY A 160 5.41 10.52 21.87
CA GLY A 160 4.86 11.61 22.68
C GLY A 160 4.81 12.96 21.93
N LYS A 161 4.08 13.92 22.53
CA LYS A 161 3.55 15.16 21.95
C LYS A 161 4.57 16.14 21.33
N GLU A 162 5.87 15.97 21.56
CA GLU A 162 6.91 16.98 21.20
C GLU A 162 7.74 16.68 19.95
N ASN A 163 7.75 15.46 19.40
CA ASN A 163 8.62 15.15 18.25
C ASN A 163 7.86 14.45 17.11
N ARG A 164 6.81 15.13 16.61
CA ARG A 164 6.21 14.77 15.32
C ARG A 164 7.28 14.93 14.24
N SER A 165 7.88 13.82 13.78
CA SER A 165 8.62 13.83 12.51
C SER A 165 7.64 14.21 11.40
N ARG A 166 7.56 15.51 11.14
CA ARG A 166 6.86 16.13 10.03
C ARG A 166 7.73 16.10 8.77
N ALA A 167 8.93 15.50 8.81
CA ALA A 167 9.94 15.64 7.76
C ALA A 167 9.44 15.28 6.35
N GLY A 168 8.69 14.20 6.19
CA GLY A 168 8.14 13.80 4.87
C GLY A 168 7.08 14.76 4.32
N TYR A 169 6.11 15.16 5.15
CA TYR A 169 5.07 16.13 4.76
C TYR A 169 5.65 17.55 4.61
N PHE A 170 6.48 17.99 5.54
CA PHE A 170 6.98 19.36 5.59
C PHE A 170 7.98 19.63 4.47
N ALA A 171 8.84 18.66 4.11
CA ALA A 171 9.77 18.80 2.98
C ALA A 171 9.06 18.78 1.61
N TYR A 172 7.98 17.99 1.47
CA TYR A 172 7.21 17.94 0.23
C TYR A 172 6.33 19.20 0.04
N PHE A 173 5.63 19.64 1.10
CA PHE A 173 4.78 20.83 1.07
C PHE A 173 5.55 22.15 1.29
N SER A 174 6.84 22.12 1.58
CA SER A 174 7.68 23.33 1.59
C SER A 174 7.95 23.88 0.19
N ASP A 175 7.74 23.08 -0.86
CA ASP A 175 7.68 23.56 -2.24
C ASP A 175 6.22 23.99 -2.57
N PRO A 176 5.96 25.30 -2.77
CA PRO A 176 4.63 25.81 -3.06
C PRO A 176 4.01 25.21 -4.33
N ALA A 177 4.83 24.80 -5.31
CA ALA A 177 4.35 24.19 -6.54
C ALA A 177 3.78 22.79 -6.28
N ASN A 178 4.45 21.99 -5.43
CA ASN A 178 3.96 20.67 -5.00
C ASN A 178 2.69 20.81 -4.14
N ALA A 179 2.64 21.81 -3.26
CA ALA A 179 1.46 22.08 -2.43
C ALA A 179 0.23 22.46 -3.27
N VAL A 180 0.38 23.39 -4.22
CA VAL A 180 -0.72 23.83 -5.11
C VAL A 180 -1.13 22.71 -6.07
N ARG A 181 -0.17 21.98 -6.66
CA ARG A 181 -0.45 20.83 -7.52
C ARG A 181 -1.22 19.73 -6.80
N THR A 182 -0.83 19.43 -5.56
CA THR A 182 -1.50 18.43 -4.71
C THR A 182 -2.89 18.89 -4.32
N ALA A 183 -3.05 20.15 -3.91
CA ALA A 183 -4.36 20.71 -3.56
C ALA A 183 -5.33 20.72 -4.75
N LEU A 184 -4.88 21.16 -5.93
CA LEU A 184 -5.69 21.15 -7.15
C LEU A 184 -6.04 19.73 -7.59
N SER A 185 -5.08 18.81 -7.54
CA SER A 185 -5.29 17.40 -7.89
C SER A 185 -6.25 16.71 -6.92
N PHE A 186 -6.16 17.02 -5.62
CA PHE A 186 -7.07 16.53 -4.58
C PHE A 186 -8.50 17.04 -4.83
N VAL A 187 -8.66 18.35 -5.07
CA VAL A 187 -9.97 18.94 -5.37
C VAL A 187 -10.57 18.35 -6.65
N ALA A 188 -9.78 18.21 -7.71
CA ALA A 188 -10.21 17.57 -8.95
C ALA A 188 -10.64 16.11 -8.74
N GLU A 189 -9.94 15.37 -7.87
CA GLU A 189 -10.24 13.99 -7.54
C GLU A 189 -11.54 13.85 -6.72
N VAL A 190 -11.78 14.75 -5.76
CA VAL A 190 -13.05 14.83 -5.02
C VAL A 190 -14.21 15.06 -5.99
N PHE A 191 -14.11 16.04 -6.90
CA PHE A 191 -15.14 16.29 -7.90
C PHE A 191 -15.32 15.11 -8.87
N ARG A 192 -14.23 14.42 -9.22
CA ARG A 192 -14.27 13.23 -10.07
C ARG A 192 -15.02 12.07 -9.41
N GLU A 193 -14.76 11.76 -8.13
CA GLU A 193 -15.52 10.73 -7.40
C GLU A 193 -17.00 11.10 -7.29
N ILE A 194 -17.33 12.37 -7.02
CA ILE A 194 -18.73 12.82 -6.98
C ILE A 194 -19.41 12.55 -8.34
N GLY A 195 -18.74 12.87 -9.45
CA GLY A 195 -19.23 12.58 -10.80
C GLY A 195 -19.34 11.08 -11.10
N GLU A 196 -18.36 10.28 -10.68
CA GLU A 196 -18.32 8.82 -10.89
C GLU A 196 -19.37 8.09 -10.07
N SER A 197 -19.53 8.43 -8.80
CA SER A 197 -20.58 7.95 -7.90
C SER A 197 -21.97 8.26 -8.45
N THR A 198 -22.17 9.48 -8.95
CA THR A 198 -23.40 9.91 -9.61
C THR A 198 -23.66 9.11 -10.90
N GLY A 199 -22.66 8.97 -11.77
CA GLY A 199 -22.76 8.20 -13.01
C GLY A 199 -22.94 6.69 -12.81
N ALA A 200 -22.39 6.12 -11.73
CA ALA A 200 -22.60 4.72 -11.34
C ALA A 200 -24.03 4.49 -10.84
N ARG A 201 -24.60 5.48 -10.12
CA ARG A 201 -26.00 5.48 -9.69
C ARG A 201 -26.96 5.47 -10.88
N PHE A 202 -26.71 6.31 -11.89
CA PHE A 202 -27.49 6.35 -13.13
C PHE A 202 -27.36 5.06 -13.96
N ARG A 203 -26.17 4.45 -14.02
CA ARG A 203 -25.89 3.24 -14.83
C ARG A 203 -26.23 1.90 -14.17
N ARG A 204 -26.90 1.90 -13.01
CA ARG A 204 -27.37 0.69 -12.29
C ARG A 204 -26.33 -0.43 -12.06
N ARG A 205 -25.02 -0.12 -12.03
CA ARG A 205 -23.96 -1.12 -11.77
C ARG A 205 -24.05 -1.69 -10.35
N ARG A 206 -23.83 -3.00 -10.21
CA ARG A 206 -23.72 -3.77 -8.95
C ARG A 206 -22.35 -4.47 -8.91
N PRO A 207 -21.75 -4.74 -7.73
CA PRO A 207 -22.22 -4.45 -6.36
C PRO A 207 -22.21 -2.96 -6.02
N ARG A 208 -23.00 -2.53 -5.02
CA ARG A 208 -23.07 -1.14 -4.56
C ARG A 208 -22.58 -1.04 -3.12
N VAL A 209 -21.30 -0.75 -2.92
CA VAL A 209 -20.82 -0.25 -1.64
C VAL A 209 -21.21 1.24 -1.53
N GLY A 210 -21.58 1.71 -0.35
CA GLY A 210 -21.97 3.12 -0.17
C GLY A 210 -20.77 4.04 -0.42
N ARG A 211 -20.84 4.89 -1.44
CA ARG A 211 -19.78 5.85 -1.84
C ARG A 211 -20.04 7.27 -1.32
N GLY A 212 -20.80 7.40 -0.23
CA GLY A 212 -21.19 8.69 0.37
C GLY A 212 -20.39 9.04 1.63
N GLY A 213 -20.52 10.27 2.11
CA GLY A 213 -19.85 10.72 3.35
C GLY A 213 -18.41 11.16 3.10
N LEU A 214 -17.48 10.70 3.95
CA LEU A 214 -16.06 11.09 3.90
C LEU A 214 -15.28 10.38 2.77
N TYR A 215 -15.84 9.34 2.17
CA TYR A 215 -15.16 8.49 1.18
C TYR A 215 -14.51 9.25 0.01
N PRO A 216 -15.14 10.25 -0.65
CA PRO A 216 -14.48 11.03 -1.69
C PRO A 216 -13.20 11.74 -1.23
N PHE A 217 -13.13 12.13 0.04
CA PHE A 217 -11.94 12.75 0.63
C PHE A 217 -10.85 11.74 0.97
N ILE A 218 -11.22 10.56 1.48
CA ILE A 218 -10.28 9.46 1.75
C ILE A 218 -9.68 8.98 0.41
N ARG A 219 -10.53 8.74 -0.59
CA ARG A 219 -10.10 8.39 -1.95
C ARG A 219 -9.16 9.44 -2.53
N ALA A 220 -9.52 10.73 -2.43
CA ALA A 220 -8.68 11.81 -2.93
C ALA A 220 -7.34 11.90 -2.17
N PHE A 221 -7.34 11.63 -0.88
CA PHE A 221 -6.12 11.59 -0.08
C PHE A 221 -5.21 10.44 -0.52
N ALA A 222 -5.71 9.21 -0.56
CA ALA A 222 -4.93 8.02 -0.93
C ALA A 222 -4.41 8.08 -2.38
N THR A 223 -5.27 8.50 -3.33
CA THR A 223 -4.93 8.46 -4.76
C THR A 223 -4.09 9.66 -5.24
N VAL A 224 -3.99 10.73 -4.44
CA VAL A 224 -3.27 11.95 -4.82
C VAL A 224 -2.22 12.29 -3.78
N VAL A 225 -2.64 12.62 -2.55
CA VAL A 225 -1.75 13.19 -1.53
C VAL A 225 -0.75 12.16 -1.04
N GLU A 226 -1.23 11.00 -0.61
CA GLU A 226 -0.39 9.94 -0.08
C GLU A 226 0.58 9.43 -1.14
N ARG A 227 0.08 9.03 -2.32
CA ARG A 227 0.91 8.58 -3.43
C ARG A 227 2.00 9.59 -3.78
N ASP A 228 1.66 10.87 -3.95
CA ASP A 228 2.65 11.88 -4.38
C ASP A 228 3.70 12.15 -3.29
N VAL A 229 3.30 12.15 -2.01
CA VAL A 229 4.23 12.26 -0.87
C VAL A 229 5.14 11.04 -0.79
N VAL A 230 4.61 9.82 -0.95
CA VAL A 230 5.39 8.58 -0.93
C VAL A 230 6.39 8.56 -2.08
N VAL A 231 5.96 8.84 -3.31
CA VAL A 231 6.84 8.85 -4.48
C VAL A 231 7.95 9.90 -4.34
N ALA A 232 7.63 11.11 -3.87
CA ALA A 232 8.64 12.14 -3.64
C ALA A 232 9.64 11.75 -2.55
N ALA A 233 9.18 11.08 -1.48
CA ALA A 233 10.07 10.56 -0.44
C ALA A 233 11.00 9.47 -0.98
N VAL A 234 10.49 8.56 -1.81
CA VAL A 234 11.30 7.53 -2.49
C VAL A 234 12.36 8.16 -3.39
N ILE A 235 12.00 9.18 -4.17
CA ILE A 235 12.96 9.93 -5.01
C ILE A 235 14.05 10.55 -4.13
N GLY A 236 13.68 11.17 -3.01
CA GLY A 236 14.64 11.72 -2.04
C GLY A 236 15.59 10.65 -1.50
N ASP A 237 15.08 9.47 -1.16
CA ASP A 237 15.90 8.35 -0.68
C ASP A 237 16.83 7.79 -1.77
N MET A 238 16.34 7.71 -3.01
CA MET A 238 17.13 7.28 -4.16
C MET A 238 18.30 8.24 -4.40
N LEU A 239 18.03 9.55 -4.41
CA LEU A 239 19.03 10.60 -4.58
C LEU A 239 19.99 10.69 -3.38
N ALA A 240 19.55 10.30 -2.19
CA ALA A 240 20.42 10.15 -1.02
C ALA A 240 21.31 8.89 -1.06
N GLY A 241 21.12 8.01 -2.05
CA GLY A 241 21.95 6.81 -2.24
C GLY A 241 21.69 5.69 -1.24
N ARG A 242 20.47 5.61 -0.67
CA ARG A 242 20.06 4.55 0.27
C ARG A 242 20.21 3.15 -0.32
N SER A 243 20.55 2.18 0.51
CA SER A 243 20.71 0.78 0.09
C SER A 243 19.38 0.10 -0.27
N ALA A 244 18.31 0.40 0.47
CA ALA A 244 17.01 -0.25 0.33
C ALA A 244 15.86 0.73 0.62
N VAL A 245 14.85 0.77 -0.24
CA VAL A 245 13.66 1.60 -0.04
C VAL A 245 12.42 0.74 -0.28
N TYR A 246 11.49 0.71 0.67
CA TYR A 246 10.19 0.06 0.49
C TYR A 246 9.07 1.07 0.58
N ALA A 247 8.22 1.11 -0.45
CA ALA A 247 7.11 2.02 -0.54
C ALA A 247 5.82 1.31 -0.92
N ASP A 248 4.75 1.61 -0.21
CA ASP A 248 3.42 1.11 -0.48
C ASP A 248 2.53 2.18 -1.12
N LEU A 249 1.88 1.82 -2.23
CA LEU A 249 0.98 2.68 -2.99
C LEU A 249 -0.45 2.13 -2.89
N VAL A 250 -1.15 2.52 -1.82
CA VAL A 250 -2.50 2.05 -1.42
C VAL A 250 -3.65 2.45 -2.36
N ALA A 251 -3.35 3.26 -3.38
CA ALA A 251 -4.36 3.92 -4.19
C ALA A 251 -5.30 2.97 -4.95
N TYR A 252 -4.82 1.80 -5.38
CA TYR A 252 -5.64 0.85 -6.13
C TYR A 252 -6.62 0.11 -5.21
N ASP A 253 -6.10 -0.50 -4.14
CA ASP A 253 -6.88 -1.27 -3.17
C ASP A 253 -8.08 -0.48 -2.63
N GLU A 254 -7.85 0.77 -2.22
CA GLU A 254 -8.91 1.61 -1.67
C GLU A 254 -10.04 1.87 -2.68
N VAL A 255 -9.70 2.17 -3.94
CA VAL A 255 -10.69 2.42 -4.99
C VAL A 255 -11.42 1.14 -5.36
N ALA A 256 -10.68 0.04 -5.43
CA ALA A 256 -11.17 -1.25 -5.84
C ALA A 256 -12.10 -1.87 -4.78
N HIS A 257 -11.86 -1.62 -3.49
CA HIS A 257 -12.77 -1.98 -2.40
C HIS A 257 -14.18 -1.39 -2.52
N HIS A 258 -14.31 -0.20 -3.11
CA HIS A 258 -15.59 0.50 -3.23
C HIS A 258 -16.20 0.41 -4.63
N SER A 259 -15.36 0.24 -5.65
CA SER A 259 -15.75 0.30 -7.07
C SER A 259 -15.71 -1.07 -7.76
N GLY A 260 -15.12 -2.06 -7.10
CA GLY A 260 -14.75 -3.35 -7.67
C GLY A 260 -13.34 -3.34 -8.29
N PRO A 261 -12.72 -4.52 -8.46
CA PRO A 261 -11.34 -4.67 -8.94
C PRO A 261 -11.16 -4.37 -10.44
N THR A 262 -12.25 -4.17 -11.18
CA THR A 262 -12.20 -3.90 -12.62
C THR A 262 -13.10 -2.74 -13.00
N GLY A 263 -12.66 -1.92 -13.94
CA GLY A 263 -13.47 -0.86 -14.54
C GLY A 263 -12.76 0.50 -14.59
N LYS A 264 -13.46 1.50 -15.13
CA LYS A 264 -12.87 2.81 -15.45
C LYS A 264 -12.25 3.52 -14.25
N ASP A 265 -12.79 3.32 -13.06
CA ASP A 265 -12.33 4.00 -11.84
C ASP A 265 -10.95 3.50 -11.42
N VAL A 266 -10.74 2.18 -11.44
CA VAL A 266 -9.45 1.52 -11.15
C VAL A 266 -8.47 1.65 -12.32
N ASP A 267 -8.93 1.62 -13.58
CA ASP A 267 -8.08 1.84 -14.75
C ASP A 267 -7.35 3.19 -14.72
N LYS A 268 -8.01 4.23 -14.17
CA LYS A 268 -7.40 5.55 -13.98
C LYS A 268 -6.31 5.53 -12.90
N VAL A 269 -6.50 4.72 -11.86
CA VAL A 269 -5.50 4.52 -10.80
C VAL A 269 -4.30 3.75 -11.34
N LEU A 270 -4.52 2.67 -12.09
CA LEU A 270 -3.44 1.89 -12.71
C LEU A 270 -2.55 2.76 -13.61
N ARG A 271 -3.14 3.61 -14.47
CA ARG A 271 -2.38 4.60 -15.26
C ARG A 271 -1.57 5.58 -14.41
N ARG A 272 -2.10 5.95 -13.23
CA ARG A 272 -1.44 6.87 -12.29
C ARG A 272 -0.28 6.21 -11.56
N LEU A 273 -0.42 4.93 -11.21
CA LEU A 273 0.63 4.11 -10.64
C LEU A 273 1.74 3.90 -11.67
N ASP A 274 1.40 3.56 -12.92
CA ASP A 274 2.38 3.41 -14.00
C ASP A 274 3.21 4.67 -14.25
N ARG A 275 2.58 5.86 -14.23
CA ARG A 275 3.32 7.13 -14.29
C ARG A 275 4.28 7.35 -13.11
N SER A 276 3.94 6.83 -11.94
CA SER A 276 4.82 6.92 -10.77
C SER A 276 6.02 5.99 -10.94
N LEU A 277 5.80 4.77 -11.47
CA LEU A 277 6.86 3.85 -11.85
C LEU A 277 7.77 4.46 -12.92
N ALA A 278 7.22 5.10 -13.95
CA ALA A 278 7.99 5.78 -14.99
C ALA A 278 8.92 6.85 -14.43
N LEU A 279 8.43 7.63 -13.46
CA LEU A 279 9.22 8.67 -12.80
C LEU A 279 10.36 8.06 -11.98
N LEU A 280 10.10 6.99 -11.23
CA LEU A 280 11.13 6.29 -10.46
C LEU A 280 12.19 5.65 -11.37
N ASP A 281 11.78 5.06 -12.50
CA ASP A 281 12.67 4.52 -13.54
C ASP A 281 13.63 5.62 -14.05
N GLN A 282 13.09 6.80 -14.38
CA GLN A 282 13.90 7.94 -14.83
C GLN A 282 14.85 8.48 -13.75
N VAL A 283 14.41 8.50 -12.49
CA VAL A 283 15.26 8.94 -11.37
C VAL A 283 16.39 7.93 -11.11
N ALA A 284 16.15 6.63 -11.30
CA ALA A 284 17.16 5.61 -11.13
C ALA A 284 18.40 5.84 -12.03
N ASP A 285 18.20 6.36 -13.25
CA ASP A 285 19.27 6.70 -14.19
C ASP A 285 20.15 7.87 -13.70
N HIS A 286 19.63 8.72 -12.82
CA HIS A 286 20.29 9.94 -12.33
C HIS A 286 20.75 9.84 -10.87
N ALA A 287 20.42 8.75 -10.19
CA ALA A 287 20.73 8.59 -8.79
C ALA A 287 22.24 8.31 -8.57
N PRO A 288 22.84 8.78 -7.46
CA PRO A 288 24.27 8.53 -7.17
C PRO A 288 24.63 7.05 -7.00
N ARG A 289 23.63 6.21 -6.74
CA ARG A 289 23.73 4.76 -6.61
C ARG A 289 22.85 4.14 -7.71
N ALA A 290 23.32 3.08 -8.37
CA ALA A 290 22.49 2.29 -9.27
C ALA A 290 21.37 1.58 -8.49
N TYR A 291 20.14 1.57 -8.99
CA TYR A 291 19.00 0.91 -8.34
C TYR A 291 18.40 -0.21 -9.19
N ARG A 292 17.93 -1.26 -8.52
CA ARG A 292 17.02 -2.26 -9.06
C ARG A 292 15.62 -1.97 -8.54
N ILE A 293 14.65 -1.86 -9.43
CA ILE A 293 13.25 -1.65 -9.06
C ILE A 293 12.56 -3.02 -8.99
N VAL A 294 11.92 -3.30 -7.86
CA VAL A 294 11.10 -4.49 -7.66
C VAL A 294 9.67 -4.02 -7.45
N VAL A 295 8.77 -4.40 -8.35
CA VAL A 295 7.33 -4.16 -8.16
C VAL A 295 6.68 -5.44 -7.68
N LEU A 296 5.90 -5.33 -6.61
CA LEU A 296 5.17 -6.45 -6.02
C LEU A 296 3.77 -6.03 -5.61
N SER A 297 2.94 -7.01 -5.29
CA SER A 297 1.64 -6.79 -4.66
C SER A 297 1.52 -7.73 -3.49
N ASP A 298 0.91 -7.26 -2.41
CA ASP A 298 0.72 -7.96 -1.15
C ASP A 298 -0.45 -8.94 -1.19
N HIS A 299 -1.49 -8.64 -1.99
CA HIS A 299 -2.60 -9.53 -2.29
C HIS A 299 -3.33 -9.13 -3.58
N GLY A 300 -4.25 -9.98 -4.03
CA GLY A 300 -5.20 -9.62 -5.08
C GLY A 300 -6.53 -9.13 -4.53
N GLN A 301 -7.51 -8.97 -5.41
CA GLN A 301 -8.89 -8.70 -5.04
C GLN A 301 -9.86 -9.56 -5.87
N SER A 302 -10.99 -9.91 -5.25
CA SER A 302 -12.09 -10.61 -5.90
C SER A 302 -13.38 -9.79 -5.83
N PRO A 303 -14.20 -9.75 -6.90
CA PRO A 303 -15.51 -9.12 -6.83
C PRO A 303 -16.42 -9.89 -5.86
N GLY A 304 -17.12 -9.17 -4.98
CA GLY A 304 -18.04 -9.79 -4.03
C GLY A 304 -19.06 -8.81 -3.47
N GLU A 305 -20.26 -9.31 -3.19
CA GLU A 305 -21.22 -8.56 -2.38
C GLU A 305 -20.86 -8.70 -0.90
N THR A 306 -21.04 -7.63 -0.12
CA THR A 306 -20.89 -7.72 1.33
C THR A 306 -21.85 -8.77 1.89
N PHE A 307 -21.46 -9.45 2.99
CA PHE A 307 -22.31 -10.43 3.67
C PHE A 307 -23.72 -9.90 3.93
N ARG A 308 -23.82 -8.65 4.40
CA ARG A 308 -25.10 -7.98 4.65
C ARG A 308 -25.94 -7.81 3.40
N ALA A 309 -25.34 -7.42 2.28
CA ALA A 309 -26.07 -7.25 1.02
C ALA A 309 -26.62 -8.59 0.50
N ARG A 310 -25.80 -9.64 0.59
CA ARG A 310 -26.16 -10.98 0.11
C ARG A 310 -27.23 -11.66 0.97
N TYR A 311 -27.10 -11.60 2.30
CA TYR A 311 -27.95 -12.36 3.21
C TYR A 311 -29.04 -11.52 3.91
N GLY A 312 -28.95 -10.19 3.85
CA GLY A 312 -29.93 -9.29 4.48
C GLY A 312 -29.79 -9.13 6.00
N LEU A 313 -28.80 -9.77 6.62
CA LEU A 313 -28.44 -9.67 8.04
C LEU A 313 -26.92 -9.47 8.20
N THR A 314 -26.47 -9.01 9.36
CA THR A 314 -25.01 -8.98 9.63
C THR A 314 -24.48 -10.36 9.99
N LEU A 315 -23.17 -10.58 9.81
CA LEU A 315 -22.53 -11.79 10.31
C LEU A 315 -22.70 -11.94 11.84
N GLY A 316 -22.63 -10.81 12.57
CA GLY A 316 -22.88 -10.80 14.01
C GLY A 316 -24.30 -11.21 14.37
N ASP A 317 -25.31 -10.80 13.59
CA ASP A 317 -26.69 -11.27 13.78
C ASP A 317 -26.79 -12.78 13.55
N LEU A 318 -26.11 -13.32 12.53
CA LEU A 318 -26.14 -14.76 12.24
C LEU A 318 -25.54 -15.56 13.40
N VAL A 319 -24.37 -15.16 13.89
CA VAL A 319 -23.70 -15.81 15.02
C VAL A 319 -24.56 -15.75 16.28
N ARG A 320 -25.13 -14.57 16.59
CA ARG A 320 -26.03 -14.41 17.74
C ARG A 320 -27.26 -15.32 17.63
N ALA A 321 -27.86 -15.40 16.44
CA ALA A 321 -29.00 -16.27 16.19
C ALA A 321 -28.62 -17.75 16.44
N GLY A 322 -27.46 -18.20 15.94
CA GLY A 322 -26.90 -19.54 16.18
C GLY A 322 -26.59 -19.85 17.63
N CYS A 323 -26.31 -18.84 18.44
CA CYS A 323 -26.11 -18.97 19.88
C CYS A 323 -27.40 -18.79 20.70
N GLY A 324 -28.58 -18.69 20.06
CA GLY A 324 -29.86 -18.45 20.75
C GLY A 324 -29.99 -17.05 21.36
N LEU A 325 -29.14 -16.10 20.99
CA LEU A 325 -29.14 -14.74 21.52
C LEU A 325 -30.15 -13.84 20.77
N PRO A 326 -30.65 -12.77 21.43
CA PRO A 326 -31.55 -11.81 20.77
C PRO A 326 -30.89 -11.12 19.57
N VAL A 327 -31.65 -11.07 18.46
CA VAL A 327 -31.30 -10.39 17.21
C VAL A 327 -32.48 -9.55 16.68
N PRO A 328 -32.25 -8.50 15.88
CA PRO A 328 -33.32 -7.65 15.35
C PRO A 328 -34.36 -8.44 14.54
N ARG A 329 -35.65 -8.07 14.64
CA ARG A 329 -36.76 -8.73 13.91
C ARG A 329 -36.52 -8.86 12.41
N LYS A 330 -35.82 -7.90 11.80
CA LYS A 330 -35.46 -7.94 10.38
C LYS A 330 -34.48 -9.07 10.05
N ALA A 331 -33.49 -9.32 10.90
CA ALA A 331 -32.54 -10.43 10.76
C ALA A 331 -33.22 -11.78 10.98
N GLN A 332 -34.19 -11.85 11.90
CA GLN A 332 -34.97 -13.07 12.17
C GLN A 332 -35.79 -13.56 10.98
N ARG A 333 -36.18 -12.67 10.06
CA ARG A 333 -37.02 -13.02 8.89
C ARG A 333 -36.20 -13.44 7.67
N THR A 334 -34.87 -13.39 7.75
CA THR A 334 -34.00 -13.87 6.67
C THR A 334 -33.93 -15.40 6.68
N HIS A 335 -33.76 -16.03 5.53
CA HIS A 335 -33.60 -17.49 5.42
C HIS A 335 -32.46 -17.98 6.33
N SER A 336 -31.28 -17.38 6.21
CA SER A 336 -30.11 -17.74 7.02
C SER A 336 -30.31 -17.51 8.52
N GLY A 337 -31.04 -16.45 8.90
CA GLY A 337 -31.37 -16.21 10.31
C GLY A 337 -32.45 -17.14 10.87
N ALA A 338 -33.31 -17.71 10.02
CA ALA A 338 -34.26 -18.75 10.42
C ALA A 338 -33.55 -20.11 10.57
N GLU A 339 -32.74 -20.50 9.58
CA GLU A 339 -31.95 -21.72 9.58
C GLU A 339 -30.98 -21.80 10.75
N ALA A 340 -30.26 -20.71 11.08
CA ALA A 340 -29.31 -20.72 12.20
C ALA A 340 -29.96 -20.93 13.58
N ARG A 341 -31.29 -20.80 13.72
CA ARG A 341 -31.99 -21.04 14.98
C ARG A 341 -32.63 -22.44 15.07
N ALA A 342 -32.70 -23.15 13.95
CA ALA A 342 -33.17 -24.53 13.91
C ALA A 342 -32.07 -25.46 14.42
#